data_AF-A0A1M6H0L1-F1
#
_entry.id   AF-A0A1M6H0L1-F1
#
_cell.length_a   1.000
_cell.length_b   1.000
_cell.length_c   1.000
_cell.angle_alpha   90.00
_cell.angle_beta   90.00
_cell.angle_gamma   90.00
#
_symmetry.space_group_name_H-M   'P 1'
#
loop_
_entity.id
_entity.type
_entity.pdbx_description
1 polymer ?
#
loop_
_entity_poly.entity_id
_entity_poly.type
_entity_poly.pdbx_seq_one_letter_code
_entity_poly.pdbx_strand_id
1 'polypeptide(L)'
;MAPKKIAEGDTISIRFPLNVDKEVLEWVNAQTSINNSLISLIKKEINSNGITDLSQNNDSSLPTEKEMIPYVFQYIAKPKDSKLGANVQEIYEYCANALNISSNQRNIPSKANISRYENRVRFVILKLKNQGLIESPKRGFYKLTELGKLFINNSFDVREFDAIMQAGFIKKLINGEIKYPDKTSD
;
A
#
# COMPACT_ATOMS: atom_id res chain seq x y z
N MET A 1 -5.30 -17.84 11.38
CA MET A 1 -4.84 -19.17 10.90
C MET A 1 -3.32 -19.20 10.98
N ALA A 2 -2.76 -20.10 11.77
CA ALA A 2 -1.31 -20.31 11.81
C ALA A 2 -0.84 -20.92 10.47
N PRO A 3 0.37 -20.62 9.99
CA PRO A 3 0.91 -21.23 8.78
C PRO A 3 1.06 -22.75 8.99
N LYS A 4 0.52 -23.54 8.06
CA LYS A 4 0.64 -25.00 8.11
C LYS A 4 2.12 -25.37 7.93
N LYS A 5 2.74 -25.96 8.96
CA LYS A 5 4.05 -26.59 8.84
C LYS A 5 3.89 -27.85 7.99
N ILE A 6 4.66 -27.94 6.91
CA ILE A 6 4.71 -29.11 6.03
C ILE A 6 5.56 -30.18 6.75
N ALA A 7 5.04 -31.40 6.86
CA ALA A 7 5.70 -32.53 7.48
C ALA A 7 6.16 -33.58 6.44
N GLU A 8 6.99 -34.53 6.87
CA GLU A 8 7.39 -35.66 6.03
C GLU A 8 6.15 -36.48 5.61
N GLY A 9 6.01 -36.73 4.31
CA GLY A 9 4.84 -37.40 3.72
C GLY A 9 3.76 -36.44 3.17
N ASP A 10 3.88 -35.13 3.39
CA ASP A 10 2.97 -34.15 2.78
C ASP A 10 3.26 -33.97 1.28
N THR A 11 2.20 -34.02 0.46
CA THR A 11 2.28 -33.72 -0.98
C THR A 11 2.22 -32.20 -1.22
N ILE A 12 3.23 -31.66 -1.90
CA ILE A 12 3.26 -30.27 -2.34
C ILE A 12 2.88 -30.21 -3.83
N SER A 13 1.80 -29.51 -4.15
CA SER A 13 1.41 -29.25 -5.55
C SER A 13 1.82 -27.84 -5.95
N ILE A 14 2.67 -27.72 -6.97
CA ILE A 14 3.10 -26.45 -7.54
C ILE A 14 2.35 -26.25 -8.86
N ARG A 15 1.68 -25.09 -9.04
CA ARG A 15 1.05 -24.73 -10.31
C ARG A 15 1.95 -23.79 -11.08
N PHE A 16 2.23 -24.14 -12.33
CA PHE A 16 2.96 -23.26 -13.24
C PHE A 16 2.00 -22.34 -14.02
N PRO A 17 2.45 -21.13 -14.40
CA PRO A 17 1.78 -20.29 -15.39
C PRO A 17 1.63 -21.00 -16.74
N LEU A 18 0.62 -20.62 -17.52
CA LEU A 18 0.32 -21.23 -18.84
C LEU A 18 1.42 -21.06 -19.89
N ASN A 19 2.34 -20.11 -19.68
CA ASN A 19 3.41 -19.76 -20.59
C ASN A 19 4.78 -20.36 -20.19
N VAL A 20 4.80 -21.31 -19.25
CA VAL A 20 6.05 -21.97 -18.88
C VAL A 20 6.54 -22.84 -20.04
N ASP A 21 7.87 -22.95 -20.17
CA ASP A 21 8.48 -23.77 -21.21
C ASP A 21 8.04 -25.24 -21.11
N LYS A 22 7.72 -25.83 -22.27
CA LYS A 22 7.23 -27.19 -22.38
C LYS A 22 8.29 -28.21 -21.96
N GLU A 23 9.57 -27.96 -22.23
CA GLU A 23 10.66 -28.86 -21.82
C GLU A 23 10.81 -28.89 -20.29
N VAL A 24 10.59 -27.75 -19.64
CA VAL A 24 10.61 -27.64 -18.17
C VAL A 24 9.43 -28.41 -17.56
N LEU A 25 8.23 -28.32 -18.15
CA LEU A 25 7.07 -29.09 -17.70
C LEU A 25 7.27 -30.60 -17.85
N GLU A 26 7.81 -31.05 -18.98
CA GLU A 26 8.09 -32.46 -19.23
C GLU A 26 9.14 -33.00 -18.25
N TRP A 27 10.20 -32.23 -17.99
CA TRP A 27 11.22 -32.60 -17.00
C TRP A 27 10.67 -32.67 -15.57
N VAL A 28 9.84 -31.70 -15.15
CA VAL A 28 9.22 -31.68 -13.80
C VAL A 28 8.23 -32.83 -13.62
N ASN A 29 7.38 -33.10 -14.62
CA ASN A 29 6.40 -34.19 -14.56
C ASN A 29 7.05 -35.59 -14.55
N ALA A 30 8.27 -35.71 -15.07
CA ALA A 30 9.05 -36.94 -15.02
C ALA A 30 9.68 -37.21 -13.65
N GLN A 31 9.67 -36.25 -12.72
CA GLN A 31 10.20 -36.44 -11.37
C GLN A 31 9.14 -37.06 -10.45
N THR A 32 9.40 -38.28 -9.95
CA THR A 32 8.52 -39.01 -9.02
C THR A 32 8.65 -38.54 -7.57
N SER A 33 9.71 -37.80 -7.24
CA SER A 33 9.90 -37.14 -5.95
C SER A 33 10.88 -35.98 -6.11
N ILE A 34 10.68 -34.91 -5.33
CA ILE A 34 11.71 -33.88 -5.19
C ILE A 34 12.75 -34.43 -4.21
N ASN A 35 13.76 -35.10 -4.76
CA ASN A 35 14.91 -35.61 -4.01
C ASN A 35 15.63 -34.46 -3.27
N ASN A 36 16.24 -34.76 -2.11
CA ASN A 36 17.21 -33.91 -1.42
C ASN A 36 18.27 -33.25 -2.34
N SER A 37 18.59 -33.87 -3.48
CA SER A 37 19.44 -33.31 -4.54
C SER A 37 18.83 -32.11 -5.26
N LEU A 38 17.51 -32.11 -5.51
CA LEU A 38 16.83 -30.93 -6.06
C LEU A 38 16.75 -29.82 -5.01
N ILE A 39 16.49 -30.19 -3.76
CA ILE A 39 16.49 -29.25 -2.63
C ILE A 39 17.89 -28.63 -2.46
N SER A 40 18.96 -29.41 -2.61
CA SER A 40 20.32 -28.91 -2.50
C SER A 40 20.69 -28.01 -3.68
N LEU A 41 20.23 -28.32 -4.90
CA LEU A 41 20.38 -27.44 -6.06
C LEU A 41 19.62 -26.14 -5.90
N ILE A 42 18.36 -26.18 -5.43
CA ILE A 42 17.57 -24.98 -5.11
C ILE A 42 18.27 -24.14 -4.03
N LYS A 43 18.77 -24.78 -2.95
CA LYS A 43 19.54 -24.09 -1.89
C LYS A 43 20.84 -23.50 -2.42
N LYS A 44 21.56 -24.22 -3.28
CA LYS A 44 22.81 -23.77 -3.91
C LYS A 44 22.55 -22.59 -4.83
N GLU A 45 21.49 -22.64 -5.62
CA GLU A 45 21.03 -21.56 -6.48
C GLU A 45 20.64 -20.32 -5.67
N ILE A 46 19.87 -20.50 -4.59
CA ILE A 46 19.53 -19.46 -3.61
C ILE A 46 20.79 -18.80 -3.03
N ASN A 47 21.78 -19.59 -2.64
CA ASN A 47 23.02 -19.10 -2.04
C ASN A 47 23.96 -18.44 -3.06
N SER A 48 23.99 -18.95 -4.30
CA SER A 48 24.91 -18.46 -5.34
C SER A 48 24.36 -17.22 -6.04
N ASN A 49 23.04 -17.14 -6.22
CA ASN A 49 22.36 -16.07 -6.95
C ASN A 49 21.53 -15.14 -6.03
N GLY A 50 21.64 -15.30 -4.70
CA GLY A 50 21.07 -14.37 -3.73
C GLY A 50 19.54 -14.35 -3.66
N ILE A 51 18.87 -15.45 -4.03
CA ILE A 51 17.40 -15.55 -3.95
C ILE A 51 17.00 -15.76 -2.48
N THR A 52 17.03 -14.70 -1.67
CA THR A 52 16.47 -14.72 -0.32
C THR A 52 15.00 -15.11 -0.36
N ASP A 53 14.59 -15.89 0.64
CA ASP A 53 13.20 -16.27 0.94
C ASP A 53 12.15 -15.29 0.38
N LEU A 54 11.45 -15.71 -0.67
CA LEU A 54 10.39 -14.94 -1.35
C LEU A 54 9.21 -14.62 -0.42
N SER A 55 9.11 -15.27 0.74
CA SER A 55 8.10 -14.95 1.75
C SER A 55 8.49 -13.77 2.65
N GLN A 56 9.78 -13.41 2.72
CA GLN A 56 10.31 -12.40 3.64
C GLN A 56 10.86 -11.14 2.95
N ASN A 57 11.07 -11.13 1.63
CA ASN A 57 11.71 -9.99 0.93
C ASN A 57 10.91 -9.46 -0.27
N ASN A 58 9.69 -8.96 -0.05
CA ASN A 58 9.01 -8.09 -1.02
C ASN A 58 8.33 -6.86 -0.37
N ASP A 59 8.43 -6.67 0.95
CA ASP A 59 7.88 -5.48 1.60
C ASP A 59 8.81 -4.27 1.53
N SER A 60 10.11 -4.48 1.27
CA SER A 60 11.14 -3.44 1.22
C SER A 60 11.21 -2.64 -0.09
N SER A 61 10.47 -3.03 -1.14
CA SER A 61 10.53 -2.35 -2.44
C SER A 61 9.36 -1.39 -2.71
N LEU A 62 8.27 -1.50 -1.96
CA LEU A 62 7.11 -0.61 -2.14
C LEU A 62 7.11 0.46 -1.04
N PRO A 63 6.87 1.74 -1.38
CA PRO A 63 6.73 2.80 -0.38
C PRO A 63 5.60 2.49 0.60
N THR A 64 5.80 2.85 1.86
CA THR A 64 4.81 2.75 2.93
C THR A 64 3.67 3.73 2.70
N GLU A 65 2.54 3.51 3.38
CA GLU A 65 1.41 4.44 3.35
C GLU A 65 1.84 5.85 3.79
N LYS A 66 2.67 5.95 4.83
CA LYS A 66 3.18 7.23 5.35
C LYS A 66 3.99 8.00 4.29
N GLU A 67 4.79 7.28 3.49
CA GLU A 67 5.56 7.87 2.39
C GLU A 67 4.67 8.27 1.21
N MET A 68 3.57 7.55 0.96
CA MET A 68 2.63 7.84 -0.12
C MET A 68 1.69 9.03 0.17
N ILE A 69 1.41 9.34 1.45
CA ILE A 69 0.47 10.41 1.86
C ILE A 69 0.69 11.73 1.11
N PRO A 70 1.92 12.32 1.09
CA PRO A 70 2.13 13.62 0.45
C PRO A 70 1.81 13.59 -1.05
N TYR A 71 2.17 12.52 -1.75
CA TYR A 71 1.99 12.40 -3.20
C TYR A 71 0.51 12.27 -3.58
N VAL A 72 -0.24 11.44 -2.84
CA VAL A 72 -1.69 11.29 -3.04
C VAL A 72 -2.38 12.63 -2.79
N PHE A 73 -2.06 13.29 -1.68
CA PHE A 73 -2.69 14.56 -1.31
C PHE A 73 -2.36 15.67 -2.32
N GLN A 74 -1.10 15.82 -2.70
CA GLN A 74 -0.66 16.80 -3.70
C GLN A 74 -1.36 16.58 -5.05
N TYR A 75 -1.53 15.33 -5.49
CA TYR A 75 -2.19 15.08 -6.77
C TYR A 75 -3.66 15.50 -6.76
N ILE A 76 -4.37 15.19 -5.68
CA ILE A 76 -5.78 15.60 -5.49
C ILE A 76 -5.89 17.14 -5.44
N ALA A 77 -4.87 17.82 -4.93
CA ALA A 77 -4.82 19.28 -4.85
C ALA A 77 -4.53 19.98 -6.18
N LYS A 78 -3.96 19.29 -7.17
CA LYS A 78 -3.66 19.90 -8.47
C LYS A 78 -4.94 20.41 -9.15
N PRO A 79 -4.91 21.56 -9.84
CA PRO A 79 -6.03 22.02 -10.64
C PRO A 79 -6.48 20.93 -11.61
N LYS A 80 -7.80 20.70 -11.68
CA LYS A 80 -8.44 19.75 -12.59
C LYS A 80 -9.56 20.47 -13.34
N ASP A 81 -9.68 20.16 -14.62
CA ASP A 81 -10.79 20.64 -15.45
C ASP A 81 -12.13 20.00 -15.01
N SER A 82 -12.06 18.80 -14.43
CA SER A 82 -13.21 18.08 -13.90
C SER A 82 -13.66 18.63 -12.55
N LYS A 83 -14.93 19.03 -12.46
CA LYS A 83 -15.60 19.39 -11.19
C LYS A 83 -15.65 18.24 -10.18
N LEU A 84 -15.47 16.99 -10.63
CA LEU A 84 -15.45 15.81 -9.76
C LEU A 84 -14.10 15.63 -9.04
N GLY A 85 -13.06 16.36 -9.45
CA GLY A 85 -11.70 16.23 -8.92
C GLY A 85 -10.89 15.11 -9.58
N ALA A 86 -9.89 14.61 -8.86
CA ALA A 86 -8.94 13.61 -9.33
C ALA A 86 -9.57 12.21 -9.41
N ASN A 87 -9.35 11.51 -10.53
CA ASN A 87 -9.75 10.11 -10.68
C ASN A 87 -8.74 9.20 -9.97
N VAL A 88 -9.23 8.12 -9.33
CA VAL A 88 -8.39 7.17 -8.61
C VAL A 88 -7.30 6.52 -9.46
N GLN A 89 -7.59 6.26 -10.74
CA GLN A 89 -6.63 5.69 -11.68
C GLN A 89 -5.48 6.65 -11.94
N GLU A 90 -5.79 7.94 -12.12
CA GLU A 90 -4.78 8.98 -12.30
C GLU A 90 -3.94 9.19 -11.04
N ILE A 91 -4.54 9.04 -9.85
CA ILE A 91 -3.80 9.04 -8.57
C ILE A 91 -2.79 7.90 -8.56
N TYR A 92 -3.18 6.68 -8.96
CA TYR A 92 -2.26 5.54 -9.04
C TYR A 92 -1.12 5.79 -10.01
N GLU A 93 -1.39 6.35 -11.18
CA GLU A 93 -0.36 6.64 -12.19
C GLU A 93 0.60 7.73 -11.71
N TYR A 94 0.07 8.81 -11.14
CA TYR A 94 0.87 9.88 -10.60
C TYR A 94 1.80 9.40 -9.48
N CYS A 95 1.26 8.67 -8.50
CA CYS A 95 2.06 8.18 -7.38
C CYS A 95 3.11 7.18 -7.84
N ALA A 96 2.79 6.34 -8.84
CA ALA A 96 3.75 5.39 -9.39
C ALA A 96 4.92 6.12 -10.07
N ASN A 97 4.61 7.14 -10.87
CA ASN A 97 5.64 7.94 -11.54
C ASN A 97 6.47 8.74 -10.54
N ALA A 98 5.84 9.39 -9.55
CA ALA A 98 6.53 10.23 -8.57
C ALA A 98 7.43 9.43 -7.63
N LEU A 99 7.10 8.17 -7.37
CA LEU A 99 7.84 7.26 -6.49
C LEU A 99 8.68 6.22 -7.26
N ASN A 100 8.79 6.36 -8.59
CA ASN A 100 9.53 5.45 -9.47
C ASN A 100 9.15 3.97 -9.29
N ILE A 101 7.84 3.69 -9.16
CA ILE A 101 7.32 2.34 -8.95
C ILE A 101 7.21 1.64 -10.30
N SER A 102 8.01 0.59 -10.49
CA SER A 102 8.01 -0.23 -11.71
C SER A 102 6.70 -1.01 -11.90
N SER A 103 6.44 -1.43 -13.14
CA SER A 103 5.30 -2.29 -13.48
C SER A 103 5.29 -3.60 -12.67
N ASN A 104 6.46 -4.19 -12.41
CA ASN A 104 6.57 -5.40 -11.60
C ASN A 104 6.11 -5.15 -10.17
N GLN A 105 6.50 -4.02 -9.57
CA GLN A 105 6.08 -3.62 -8.23
C GLN A 105 4.57 -3.32 -8.14
N ARG A 106 4.00 -2.70 -9.18
CA ARG A 106 2.54 -2.44 -9.26
C ARG A 106 1.70 -3.71 -9.29
N ASN A 107 2.25 -4.80 -9.83
CA ASN A 107 1.55 -6.07 -9.99
C ASN A 107 1.75 -7.04 -8.81
N ILE A 108 2.48 -6.66 -7.75
CA ILE A 108 2.64 -7.50 -6.56
C ILE A 108 1.27 -7.73 -5.90
N PRO A 109 0.78 -8.97 -5.80
CA PRO A 109 -0.51 -9.24 -5.19
C PRO A 109 -0.45 -9.10 -3.66
N SER A 110 -1.58 -8.69 -3.09
CA SER A 110 -1.88 -8.76 -1.67
C SER A 110 -2.53 -10.11 -1.31
N LYS A 111 -2.78 -10.34 -0.02
CA LYS A 111 -3.49 -11.54 0.47
C LYS A 111 -4.89 -11.72 -0.13
N ALA A 112 -5.51 -10.62 -0.59
CA ALA A 112 -6.81 -10.63 -1.23
C ALA A 112 -6.73 -10.72 -2.77
N ASN A 113 -5.56 -11.04 -3.33
CA ASN A 113 -5.29 -11.11 -4.77
C ASN A 113 -5.55 -9.80 -5.54
N ILE A 114 -5.44 -8.66 -4.86
CA ILE A 114 -5.47 -7.30 -5.43
C ILE A 114 -4.07 -6.70 -5.36
N SER A 115 -3.69 -5.81 -6.29
CA SER A 115 -2.41 -5.07 -6.22
C SER A 115 -2.17 -4.48 -4.84
N ARG A 116 -1.03 -4.82 -4.22
CA ARG A 116 -0.60 -4.30 -2.92
C ARG A 116 -0.35 -2.80 -2.98
N TYR A 117 0.22 -2.32 -4.08
CA TYR A 117 0.46 -0.91 -4.35
C TYR A 117 -0.85 -0.11 -4.34
N GLU A 118 -1.82 -0.51 -5.17
CA GLU A 118 -3.11 0.18 -5.23
C GLU A 118 -3.83 0.13 -3.87
N ASN A 119 -3.71 -0.98 -3.15
CA ASN A 119 -4.31 -1.11 -1.83
C ASN A 119 -3.72 -0.11 -0.82
N ARG A 120 -2.39 0.10 -0.83
CA ARG A 120 -1.74 1.14 0.01
C ARG A 120 -2.23 2.53 -0.35
N VAL A 121 -2.35 2.85 -1.64
CA VAL A 121 -2.93 4.14 -2.08
C VAL A 121 -4.38 4.29 -1.60
N ARG A 122 -5.20 3.23 -1.67
CA ARG A 122 -6.58 3.25 -1.14
C ARG A 122 -6.63 3.49 0.36
N PHE A 123 -5.72 2.91 1.14
CA PHE A 123 -5.63 3.18 2.58
C PHE A 123 -5.24 4.62 2.87
N VAL A 124 -4.31 5.19 2.09
CA VAL A 124 -3.96 6.62 2.18
C VAL A 124 -5.18 7.50 1.90
N ILE A 125 -5.93 7.22 0.83
CA ILE A 125 -7.17 7.93 0.51
C ILE A 125 -8.18 7.82 1.64
N LEU A 126 -8.38 6.62 2.20
CA LEU A 126 -9.27 6.41 3.34
C LEU A 126 -8.84 7.23 4.56
N LYS A 127 -7.54 7.26 4.87
CA LYS A 127 -6.98 8.06 5.97
C LYS A 127 -7.28 9.55 5.77
N LEU A 128 -6.96 10.09 4.59
CA LEU A 128 -7.21 11.51 4.27
C LEU A 128 -8.70 11.87 4.33
N LYS A 129 -9.58 10.94 3.91
CA LYS A 129 -11.03 11.10 4.00
C LYS A 129 -11.49 11.11 5.47
N ASN A 130 -10.98 10.20 6.29
CA ASN A 130 -11.32 10.14 7.72
C ASN A 130 -10.81 11.38 8.49
N GLN A 131 -9.70 11.97 8.05
CA GLN A 131 -9.20 13.26 8.56
C GLN A 131 -10.00 14.47 8.03
N GLY A 132 -10.98 14.26 7.15
CA GLY A 132 -11.79 15.32 6.56
C GLY A 132 -11.02 16.24 5.60
N LEU A 133 -9.83 15.84 5.13
CA LEU A 133 -9.00 16.62 4.20
C LEU A 133 -9.48 16.49 2.75
N ILE A 134 -10.08 15.35 2.41
CA ILE A 134 -10.63 15.08 1.07
C ILE A 134 -12.04 14.51 1.19
N GLU A 135 -12.82 14.66 0.13
CA GLU A 135 -14.14 14.06 -0.02
C GLU A 135 -14.29 13.33 -1.36
N SER A 136 -15.30 12.45 -1.45
CA SER A 136 -15.59 11.69 -2.66
C SER A 136 -16.95 12.12 -3.23
N PRO A 137 -16.99 13.07 -4.17
CA PRO A 137 -18.24 13.52 -4.78
C PRO A 137 -18.89 12.43 -5.65
N LYS A 138 -18.08 11.51 -6.19
CA LYS A 138 -18.52 10.34 -6.95
C LYS A 138 -17.57 9.18 -6.67
N ARG A 139 -18.07 7.94 -6.72
CA ARG A 139 -17.25 6.74 -6.58
C ARG A 139 -16.03 6.81 -7.52
N GLY A 140 -14.83 6.66 -6.94
CA GLY A 140 -13.56 6.71 -7.67
C GLY A 140 -13.04 8.10 -8.01
N PHE A 141 -13.70 9.16 -7.55
CA PHE A 141 -13.27 10.55 -7.70
C PHE A 141 -13.10 11.21 -6.33
N TYR A 142 -12.08 12.07 -6.22
CA TYR A 142 -11.70 12.73 -4.97
C TYR A 142 -11.33 14.20 -5.20
N LYS A 143 -11.73 15.07 -4.27
CA LYS A 143 -11.34 16.49 -4.26
C LYS A 143 -11.08 16.96 -2.82
N LEU A 144 -10.37 18.08 -2.68
CA LEU A 144 -10.13 18.70 -1.38
C LEU A 144 -11.42 19.23 -0.76
N THR A 145 -11.54 19.10 0.56
CA THR A 145 -12.48 19.87 1.38
C THR A 145 -11.92 21.28 1.65
N GLU A 146 -12.68 22.13 2.33
CA GLU A 146 -12.16 23.43 2.80
C GLU A 146 -10.96 23.26 3.75
N LEU A 147 -10.98 22.25 4.62
CA LEU A 147 -9.84 21.93 5.48
C LEU A 147 -8.62 21.48 4.65
N GLY A 148 -8.83 20.64 3.63
CA GLY A 148 -7.77 20.23 2.71
C GLY A 148 -7.14 21.42 1.96
N LYS A 149 -7.97 22.37 1.51
CA LYS A 149 -7.48 23.60 0.87
C LYS A 149 -6.63 24.44 1.83
N LEU A 150 -7.04 24.56 3.10
CA LEU A 150 -6.24 25.24 4.11
C LEU A 150 -4.86 24.62 4.29
N PHE A 151 -4.77 23.29 4.32
CA PHE A 151 -3.50 22.57 4.41
C PHE A 151 -2.57 22.88 3.22
N ILE A 152 -3.10 22.87 2.00
CA ILE A 152 -2.33 23.21 0.80
C ILE A 152 -1.90 24.68 0.79
N ASN A 153 -2.83 25.61 1.06
CA ASN A 153 -2.58 27.04 0.99
C ASN A 153 -1.54 27.51 2.03
N ASN A 154 -1.46 26.83 3.18
CA ASN A 154 -0.49 27.12 4.23
C ASN A 154 0.73 26.20 4.19
N SER A 155 0.85 25.34 3.17
CA SER A 155 1.95 24.38 3.02
C SER A 155 2.17 23.49 4.25
N PHE A 156 1.08 23.08 4.92
CA PHE A 156 1.16 22.17 6.06
C PHE A 156 1.49 20.75 5.60
N ASP A 157 2.37 20.08 6.35
CA ASP A 157 2.62 18.67 6.14
C ASP A 157 1.44 17.85 6.66
N VAL A 158 0.70 17.24 5.73
CA VAL A 158 -0.43 16.36 6.03
C VAL A 158 -0.06 15.15 6.88
N ARG A 159 1.22 14.77 6.95
CA ARG A 159 1.68 13.69 7.84
C ARG A 159 1.60 14.10 9.30
N GLU A 160 1.65 15.40 9.59
CA GLU A 160 1.61 15.99 10.93
C GLU A 160 0.19 16.46 11.32
N PHE A 161 -0.84 16.01 10.60
CA PHE A 161 -2.23 16.41 10.82
C PHE A 161 -2.64 16.36 12.28
N ASP A 162 -2.39 15.24 12.97
CA ASP A 162 -2.82 15.06 14.37
C ASP A 162 -2.14 16.06 15.30
N ALA A 163 -0.85 16.32 15.11
CA ALA A 163 -0.09 17.29 15.90
C ALA A 163 -0.59 18.73 15.65
N ILE A 164 -0.88 19.09 14.39
CA ILE A 164 -1.42 20.41 14.02
C ILE A 164 -2.79 20.63 14.67
N MET A 165 -3.67 19.63 14.59
CA MET A 165 -5.01 19.72 15.16
C MET A 165 -4.98 19.80 16.69
N GLN A 166 -4.11 19.02 17.35
CA GLN A 166 -3.92 19.09 18.80
C GLN A 166 -3.36 20.45 19.24
N ALA A 167 -2.36 21.00 18.54
CA ALA A 167 -1.81 22.31 18.85
C ALA A 167 -2.88 23.42 18.72
N GLY A 168 -3.72 23.35 17.68
CA GLY A 168 -4.85 24.25 17.52
C GLY A 168 -5.86 24.16 18.65
N PHE A 169 -6.21 22.93 19.07
CA PHE A 169 -7.10 22.69 20.21
C PHE A 169 -6.52 23.25 21.52
N ILE A 170 -5.25 22.98 21.82
CA ILE A 170 -4.56 23.50 23.01
C ILE A 170 -4.55 25.03 23.02
N LYS A 171 -4.25 25.67 21.88
CA LYS A 171 -4.26 27.13 21.78
C LYS A 171 -5.64 27.72 22.09
N LYS A 172 -6.70 27.11 21.58
CA LYS A 172 -8.08 27.52 21.86
C LYS A 172 -8.47 27.34 23.32
N LEU A 173 -8.01 26.25 23.96
CA LEU A 173 -8.20 26.04 25.41
C LEU A 173 -7.51 27.14 26.23
N ILE A 174 -6.25 27.46 25.92
CA ILE A 174 -5.49 28.52 26.61
C ILE A 174 -6.17 29.89 26.43
N ASN A 175 -6.69 30.16 25.23
CA ASN A 175 -7.41 31.40 24.93
C ASN A 175 -8.83 31.46 25.50
N GLY A 176 -9.33 30.38 26.10
CA GLY A 176 -10.70 30.30 26.63
C GLY A 176 -11.80 30.24 25.56
N GLU A 177 -11.45 30.04 24.29
CA GLU A 177 -12.41 29.90 23.18
C GLU A 177 -13.21 28.60 23.27
N ILE A 178 -12.62 27.58 23.90
CA ILE A 178 -13.26 26.29 24.18
C ILE A 178 -12.95 25.87 25.62
N LYS A 179 -13.87 25.11 26.24
CA LYS A 179 -13.68 24.52 27.57
C LYS A 179 -13.47 23.03 27.44
N TYR A 180 -12.61 22.46 28.29
CA TYR A 180 -12.47 21.02 28.37
C TYR A 180 -13.78 20.44 28.91
N PRO A 181 -14.34 19.38 28.29
CA PRO A 181 -15.55 18.76 28.82
C PRO A 181 -15.24 18.18 30.21
N ASP A 182 -15.93 18.67 31.23
CA ASP A 182 -15.82 18.14 32.59
C ASP A 182 -16.24 16.66 32.57
N LYS A 183 -15.34 15.77 33.02
CA LYS A 183 -15.58 14.33 33.11
C LYS A 183 -16.51 13.94 34.28
N THR A 184 -17.45 14.81 34.65
CA THR A 184 -18.41 14.56 35.72
C THR A 184 -19.83 14.76 35.20
N SER A 185 -20.31 13.80 34.41
CA SER A 185 -21.71 13.45 34.25
C SER A 185 -21.76 12.06 33.60
N ASP A 186 -22.37 11.14 34.36
CA ASP A 186 -22.53 9.69 34.23
C ASP A 186 -21.39 8.77 34.70
#